data_AF-A0A5F1RYB3-F1
#
_entry.id   AF-A0A5F1RYB3-F1
#
_cell.length_a   1.000
_cell.length_b   1.000
_cell.length_c   1.000
_cell.angle_alpha   90.00
_cell.angle_beta   90.00
_cell.angle_gamma   90.00
#
_symmetry.space_group_name_H-M   'P 1'
#
loop_
_entity.id
_entity.type
_entity.pdbx_description
1 polymer ?
#
loop_
_entity_poly.entity_id
_entity_poly.type
_entity_poly.pdbx_seq_one_letter_code
_entity_poly.pdbx_strand_id
1 'polypeptide(L)'
;MIDETREYLLDHRGKLLFQIERAKHHLAGLEADEIKIINSRASLPAADIASITGDLAEHLRSEIEALCWAIDHIDHELEYLHGDDEFEPFTGRHARTHS
;
A
#
# COMPACT_ATOMS: atom_id res chain seq x y z
N MET A 1 26.95 4.73 12.52
CA MET A 1 26.18 5.70 11.71
C MET A 1 25.55 5.05 10.48
N ILE A 2 26.30 4.59 9.45
CA ILE A 2 25.67 3.95 8.26
C ILE A 2 24.87 2.69 8.65
N ASP A 3 25.43 1.84 9.53
CA ASP A 3 24.75 0.63 9.99
C ASP A 3 23.47 0.92 10.81
N GLU A 4 23.46 2.00 11.61
CA GLU A 4 22.30 2.41 12.40
C GLU A 4 21.19 2.99 11.50
N THR A 5 21.55 3.77 10.48
CA THR A 5 20.59 4.27 9.47
C THR A 5 19.99 3.12 8.66
N ARG A 6 20.80 2.14 8.28
CA ARG A 6 20.35 0.95 7.56
C ARG A 6 19.40 0.11 8.40
N GLU A 7 19.73 -0.15 9.67
CA GLU A 7 18.86 -0.88 10.59
C GLU A 7 17.52 -0.17 10.78
N TYR A 8 17.54 1.16 10.96
CA TYR A 8 16.32 1.97 11.06
C TYR A 8 15.43 1.85 9.82
N LEU A 9 16.01 1.95 8.62
CA LEU A 9 15.26 1.83 7.36
C LEU A 9 14.65 0.43 7.19
N LEU A 10 15.38 -0.63 7.54
CA LEU A 10 14.89 -2.01 7.49
C LEU A 10 13.74 -2.26 8.47
N ASP A 11 13.85 -1.76 9.71
CA ASP A 11 12.76 -1.82 10.70
C ASP A 11 11.52 -1.05 10.23
N HIS A 12 11.71 0.16 9.70
CA HIS A 12 10.62 0.97 9.19
C HIS A 12 9.92 0.31 7.99
N ARG A 13 10.70 -0.24 7.06
CA ARG A 13 10.20 -1.05 5.94
C ARG A 13 9.36 -2.23 6.42
N GLY A 14 9.83 -2.95 7.44
CA GLY A 14 9.09 -4.08 8.04
C GLY A 14 7.73 -3.66 8.61
N LYS A 15 7.66 -2.51 9.29
CA LYS A 15 6.41 -1.93 9.81
C LYS A 15 5.43 -1.56 8.70
N LEU A 16 5.93 -0.93 7.62
CA LEU A 16 5.10 -0.57 6.47
C LEU A 16 4.56 -1.81 5.75
N LEU A 17 5.38 -2.84 5.56
CA LEU A 17 4.93 -4.13 4.99
C LEU A 17 3.80 -4.75 5.82
N PHE A 18 3.94 -4.75 7.15
CA PHE A 18 2.89 -5.25 8.03
C PHE A 18 1.59 -4.44 7.90
N GLN A 19 1.69 -3.12 7.78
CA GLN A 19 0.51 -2.26 7.56
C GLN A 19 -0.15 -2.52 6.21
N ILE A 20 0.64 -2.70 5.14
CA ILE A 20 0.12 -3.04 3.81
C ILE A 20 -0.62 -4.37 3.83
N GLU A 21 -0.05 -5.42 4.43
CA GLU A 21 -0.70 -6.73 4.50
C GLU A 21 -2.01 -6.68 5.30
N ARG A 22 -2.02 -5.92 6.40
CA ARG A 22 -3.24 -5.69 7.17
C ARG A 22 -4.29 -4.91 6.36
N ALA A 23 -3.90 -3.87 5.64
CA ALA A 23 -4.80 -3.08 4.80
C ALA A 23 -5.38 -3.91 3.66
N LYS A 24 -4.56 -4.74 2.98
CA LYS A 24 -5.03 -5.68 1.96
C LYS A 24 -6.05 -6.68 2.51
N HIS A 25 -5.82 -7.19 3.72
CA HIS A 25 -6.77 -8.07 4.39
C HIS A 25 -8.11 -7.39 4.65
N HIS A 26 -8.10 -6.14 5.13
CA HIS A 26 -9.32 -5.36 5.33
C HIS A 26 -10.04 -5.06 4.00
N LEU A 27 -9.30 -4.69 2.96
CA LEU A 27 -9.84 -4.47 1.61
C LEU A 27 -10.56 -5.71 1.08
N ALA A 28 -9.94 -6.89 1.17
CA ALA A 28 -10.56 -8.14 0.74
C ALA A 28 -11.86 -8.46 1.51
N GLY A 29 -11.91 -8.10 2.80
CA GLY A 29 -13.13 -8.23 3.62
C GLY A 29 -14.25 -7.31 3.12
N LEU A 30 -13.94 -6.05 2.86
CA LEU A 30 -14.90 -5.05 2.35
C LEU A 30 -15.45 -5.44 0.98
N GLU A 31 -14.59 -5.86 0.05
CA GLU A 31 -15.00 -6.31 -1.28
C GLU A 31 -15.93 -7.54 -1.21
N ALA A 32 -15.64 -8.47 -0.29
CA ALA A 32 -16.50 -9.63 -0.08
C ALA A 32 -17.87 -9.25 0.52
N ASP A 33 -17.91 -8.27 1.42
CA ASP A 33 -19.14 -7.81 2.05
C ASP A 33 -20.01 -6.97 1.11
N GLU A 34 -19.40 -6.13 0.27
CA GLU A 34 -20.10 -5.41 -0.80
C GLU A 34 -20.82 -6.38 -1.76
N ILE A 35 -20.14 -7.45 -2.20
CA ILE A 35 -20.73 -8.49 -3.05
C ILE A 35 -21.94 -9.16 -2.37
N LYS A 36 -21.85 -9.46 -1.07
CA LYS A 36 -22.98 -10.05 -0.32
C LYS A 36 -24.17 -9.10 -0.26
N ILE A 37 -23.92 -7.81 0.00
CA ILE A 37 -24.97 -6.79 0.10
C ILE A 37 -25.70 -6.65 -1.25
N ILE A 38 -24.96 -6.52 -2.35
CA ILE A 38 -25.53 -6.45 -3.70
C ILE A 38 -26.38 -7.70 -4.01
N ASN A 39 -25.84 -8.89 -3.72
CA ASN A 39 -26.53 -10.16 -4.00
C ASN A 39 -27.79 -10.38 -3.13
N SER A 40 -27.87 -9.74 -1.96
CA SER A 40 -28.99 -9.90 -1.04
C SER A 40 -30.30 -9.22 -1.51
N ARG A 41 -30.27 -8.39 -2.58
CA ARG A 41 -31.40 -7.59 -3.08
C ARG A 41 -32.16 -6.83 -1.98
N ALA A 42 -31.47 -6.50 -0.88
CA ALA A 42 -32.07 -5.82 0.26
C ALA A 42 -32.47 -4.39 -0.10
N SER A 43 -33.48 -3.86 0.60
CA SER A 43 -34.10 -2.55 0.34
C SER A 43 -33.11 -1.39 0.56
N LEU A 44 -33.60 -0.16 0.35
CA LEU A 44 -32.85 1.12 0.33
C LEU A 44 -31.76 1.36 1.41
N PRO A 45 -31.72 0.73 2.61
CA PRO A 45 -30.53 0.79 3.47
C PRO A 45 -29.29 0.05 2.93
N ALA A 46 -29.47 -1.01 2.15
CA ALA A 46 -28.38 -1.83 1.62
C ALA A 46 -27.60 -1.14 0.50
N ALA A 47 -28.26 -0.29 -0.30
CA ALA A 47 -27.61 0.51 -1.33
C ALA A 47 -26.66 1.56 -0.73
N ASP A 48 -27.09 2.24 0.35
CA ASP A 48 -26.25 3.21 1.07
C ASP A 48 -25.04 2.52 1.72
N ILE A 49 -25.23 1.33 2.30
CA ILE A 49 -24.12 0.54 2.85
C ILE A 49 -23.15 0.13 1.74
N ALA A 50 -23.63 -0.38 0.60
CA ALA A 50 -22.77 -0.74 -0.52
C ALA A 50 -21.91 0.45 -0.98
N SER A 51 -22.51 1.65 -1.10
CA SER A 51 -21.77 2.87 -1.45
C SER A 51 -20.66 3.20 -0.45
N ILE A 52 -20.96 3.17 0.85
CA ILE A 52 -19.96 3.45 1.90
C ILE A 52 -18.85 2.37 1.91
N THR A 53 -19.21 1.11 1.66
CA THR A 53 -18.25 -0.01 1.61
C THR A 53 -17.29 0.16 0.43
N GLY A 54 -17.81 0.58 -0.73
CA GLY A 54 -17.03 0.91 -1.92
C GLY A 54 -16.09 2.10 -1.71
N ASP A 55 -16.58 3.21 -1.16
CA ASP A 55 -15.77 4.40 -0.86
C ASP A 55 -14.61 4.06 0.10
N LEU A 56 -14.89 3.25 1.13
CA LEU A 56 -13.86 2.80 2.07
C LEU A 56 -12.83 1.87 1.41
N ALA A 57 -13.28 1.00 0.50
CA ALA A 57 -12.38 0.14 -0.28
C ALA A 57 -11.46 0.97 -1.19
N GLU A 58 -11.99 2.00 -1.86
CA GLU A 58 -11.20 2.91 -2.69
C GLU A 58 -10.16 3.69 -1.86
N HIS A 59 -10.58 4.18 -0.69
CA HIS A 59 -9.67 4.85 0.24
C HIS A 59 -8.53 3.93 0.68
N LEU A 60 -8.84 2.70 1.10
CA LEU A 60 -7.82 1.72 1.49
C LEU A 60 -6.87 1.35 0.35
N ARG A 61 -7.35 1.26 -0.89
CA ARG A 61 -6.49 1.05 -2.07
C ARG A 61 -5.50 2.20 -2.23
N SER A 62 -5.96 3.44 -2.07
CA SER A 62 -5.11 4.64 -2.14
C SER A 62 -4.07 4.67 -1.02
N GLU A 63 -4.45 4.29 0.20
CA GLU A 63 -3.50 4.18 1.32
C GLU A 63 -2.45 3.07 1.07
N ILE A 64 -2.87 1.90 0.57
CA ILE A 64 -1.95 0.82 0.21
C ILE A 64 -0.95 1.29 -0.85
N GLU A 65 -1.40 2.06 -1.84
CA GLU A 65 -0.54 2.62 -2.89
C GLU A 65 0.49 3.62 -2.32
N ALA A 66 0.07 4.50 -1.41
CA ALA A 66 0.96 5.43 -0.73
C ALA A 66 2.02 4.72 0.12
N LEU A 67 1.62 3.68 0.86
CA LEU A 67 2.55 2.85 1.66
C LEU A 67 3.52 2.08 0.76
N CYS A 68 3.04 1.57 -0.39
CA CYS A 68 3.88 0.96 -1.40
C CYS A 68 4.96 1.93 -1.92
N TRP A 69 4.57 3.18 -2.18
CA TRP A 69 5.51 4.24 -2.57
C TRP A 69 6.56 4.53 -1.50
N ALA A 70 6.16 4.55 -0.23
CA ALA A 70 7.08 4.73 0.89
C ALA A 70 8.11 3.58 0.98
N ILE A 71 7.69 2.34 0.73
CA ILE A 71 8.60 1.19 0.66
C ILE A 71 9.56 1.33 -0.52
N ASP A 72 9.05 1.69 -1.70
CA ASP A 72 9.88 1.86 -2.89
C ASP A 72 10.96 2.94 -2.66
N HIS A 73 10.64 4.00 -1.91
CA HIS A 73 11.61 5.01 -1.50
C HIS A 73 12.64 4.46 -0.51
N ILE A 74 12.22 3.70 0.50
CA ILE A 74 13.14 3.07 1.45
C ILE A 74 14.09 2.08 0.76
N ASP A 75 13.57 1.29 -0.19
CA ASP A 75 14.38 0.34 -0.96
C ASP A 75 15.46 1.08 -1.76
N HIS A 76 15.11 2.22 -2.37
CA HIS A 76 16.07 3.08 -3.05
C HIS A 76 17.14 3.68 -2.11
N GLU A 77 16.74 4.17 -0.92
CA GLU A 77 17.69 4.67 0.08
C GLU A 77 18.62 3.56 0.60
N LEU A 78 18.12 2.32 0.73
CA LEU A 78 18.93 1.17 1.10
C LEU A 78 19.95 0.78 0.02
N GLU A 79 19.57 0.86 -1.27
CA GLU A 79 20.48 0.70 -2.40
C GLU A 79 21.59 1.76 -2.38
N TYR A 80 21.23 3.02 -2.10
CA TYR A 80 22.21 4.11 -1.96
C TYR A 80 23.22 3.84 -0.84
N LEU A 81 22.76 3.40 0.33
CA LEU A 81 23.66 3.06 1.45
C LEU A 81 24.59 1.88 1.15
N HIS A 82 24.30 1.07 0.12
CA HIS A 82 25.12 -0.04 -0.32
C HIS A 82 26.28 0.35 -1.25
N GLY A 83 26.26 1.56 -1.82
CA GLY A 83 27.36 2.08 -2.64
C GLY A 83 27.45 1.51 -4.06
N ASP A 84 26.34 1.04 -4.63
CA ASP A 84 26.27 0.80 -6.08
C ASP A 84 26.12 2.16 -6.79
N ASP A 85 27.20 2.60 -7.45
CA ASP A 85 27.30 3.89 -8.14
C ASP A 85 26.48 3.91 -9.44
N GLU A 86 25.30 4.52 -9.39
CA GLU A 86 24.80 5.58 -10.30
C GLU A 86 23.55 6.17 -9.62
N PHE A 87 23.67 7.37 -9.02
CA PHE A 87 22.56 8.01 -8.32
C PHE A 87 21.49 8.47 -9.32
N GLU A 88 20.43 7.68 -9.47
CA GLU A 88 19.19 8.14 -10.10
C GLU A 88 18.25 8.70 -9.03
N PRO A 89 17.69 9.91 -9.22
CA PRO A 89 16.67 10.42 -8.30
C PRO A 89 15.49 9.46 -8.21
N PHE A 90 14.96 9.26 -7.01
CA PHE A 90 13.73 8.48 -6.85
C PHE A 90 12.56 9.11 -7.64
N THR A 91 12.21 8.50 -8.76
CA THR A 91 11.08 8.89 -9.63
C THR A 91 9.82 8.06 -9.37
N GLY A 92 9.92 7.07 -8.47
CA GLY A 92 8.86 6.16 -8.07
C GLY A 92 8.39 5.19 -9.15
N ARG A 93 7.23 4.55 -8.90
CA ARG A 93 6.76 3.37 -9.66
C ARG A 93 6.53 3.57 -11.16
N HIS A 94 6.38 4.82 -11.62
CA HIS A 94 6.15 5.11 -13.03
C HIS A 94 7.39 4.98 -13.92
N ALA A 95 8.61 4.92 -13.36
CA ALA A 95 9.84 4.83 -14.13
C ALA A 95 10.35 3.39 -14.34
N ARG A 96 9.89 2.40 -13.56
CA ARG A 96 10.37 1.01 -13.65
C ARG A 96 9.74 0.17 -14.78
N THR A 97 8.97 0.76 -15.69
CA THR A 97 8.33 0.04 -16.82
C THR A 97 9.17 -0.02 -18.10
N HIS A 98 10.44 0.37 -18.08
CA HIS A 98 11.36 0.16 -19.20
C HIS A 98 12.70 -0.42 -18.74
N SER A 99 12.77 -1.75 -18.63
CA SER A 99 13.97 -2.53 -18.96
C SER A 99 13.57 -3.97 -19.31
#